data_AF-A0A8S1B3W2-F1
#
_entry.id   AF-A0A8S1B3W2-F1
#
_cell.length_a   1.000
_cell.length_b   1.000
_cell.length_c   1.000
_cell.angle_alpha   90.00
_cell.angle_beta   90.00
_cell.angle_gamma   90.00
#
_symmetry.space_group_name_H-M   'P 1'
#
loop_
_entity.id
_entity.type
_entity.pdbx_description
1 polymer ?
#
loop_
_entity_poly.entity_id
_entity_poly.type
_entity_poly.pdbx_seq_one_letter_code
_entity_poly.pdbx_strand_id
1 'polypeptide(L)'
;MVPRQFKCYYQNVRGLRTKSHNFLSQLLLCDYDFICLTETWLTADYFDREYFDKRYDVYRSDRYALASGAGRGGGVAIAVDSSLQSRKRPWPDADEPHAGADALWVSIPLSRSHVPTDCTYLNIGCVYIPQGTGYRTVLEGYLYLTEKLINDHPKDLFILMGDFNISHSVWTDCFCRARCRNISRHSS
;
A
#
# COMPACT_ATOMS: atom_id res chain seq x y z
N MET A 1 4.35 -17.15 -23.25
CA MET A 1 4.59 -15.83 -22.64
C MET A 1 4.75 -16.04 -21.14
N VAL A 2 5.85 -15.58 -20.54
CA VAL A 2 6.08 -15.72 -19.09
C VAL A 2 5.26 -14.63 -18.40
N PRO A 3 4.44 -14.95 -17.38
CA PRO A 3 3.73 -13.93 -16.60
C PRO A 3 4.70 -12.91 -16.03
N ARG A 4 4.36 -11.61 -16.10
CA ARG A 4 5.15 -10.58 -15.43
C ARG A 4 5.12 -10.86 -13.93
N GLN A 5 6.27 -11.04 -13.32
CA GLN A 5 6.42 -11.19 -11.88
C GLN A 5 6.83 -9.83 -11.30
N PHE A 6 6.14 -9.38 -10.27
CA PHE A 6 6.50 -8.17 -9.52
C PHE A 6 7.33 -8.56 -8.29
N LYS A 7 8.44 -7.86 -8.07
CA LYS A 7 9.26 -7.91 -6.87
C LYS A 7 8.80 -6.81 -5.92
N CYS A 8 8.40 -7.17 -4.71
CA CYS A 8 7.97 -6.20 -3.71
C CYS A 8 8.77 -6.33 -2.41
N TYR A 9 8.88 -5.22 -1.69
CA TYR A 9 9.46 -5.17 -0.35
C TYR A 9 8.49 -4.50 0.61
N TYR A 10 8.38 -5.05 1.82
CA TYR A 10 7.61 -4.46 2.90
C TYR A 10 8.46 -4.41 4.18
N GLN A 11 8.40 -3.28 4.89
CA GLN A 11 9.01 -3.16 6.20
C GLN A 11 8.31 -2.12 7.09
N ASN A 12 8.04 -2.48 8.34
CA ASN A 12 7.86 -1.49 9.40
C ASN A 12 9.25 -0.97 9.81
N VAL A 13 9.55 0.29 9.47
CA VAL A 13 10.90 0.87 9.58
C VAL A 13 11.18 1.51 10.95
N ARG A 14 10.14 1.70 11.78
CA ARG A 14 10.23 2.32 13.11
C ARG A 14 11.08 3.59 13.12
N GLY A 15 10.73 4.51 12.22
CA GLY A 15 11.40 5.79 11.98
C GLY A 15 12.57 5.70 11.00
N LEU A 16 12.50 6.52 9.94
CA LEU A 16 13.57 6.70 8.95
C LEU A 16 14.52 7.84 9.26
N ARG A 17 14.13 8.82 10.08
CA ARG A 17 14.86 10.09 10.29
C ARG A 17 16.35 9.92 10.61
N THR A 18 16.71 8.87 11.35
CA THR A 18 18.10 8.61 11.77
C THR A 18 18.79 7.52 10.92
N LYS A 19 18.10 7.00 9.90
CA LYS A 19 18.53 5.84 9.10
C LYS A 19 18.59 6.12 7.60
N SER A 20 18.44 7.39 7.17
CA SER A 20 18.38 7.79 5.76
C SER A 20 19.52 7.20 4.92
N HIS A 21 20.77 7.40 5.35
CA HIS A 21 21.95 6.92 4.61
C HIS A 21 21.97 5.39 4.46
N ASN A 22 21.69 4.66 5.54
CA ASN A 22 21.70 3.19 5.52
C ASN A 22 20.56 2.64 4.66
N PHE A 23 19.36 3.21 4.80
CA PHE A 23 18.21 2.83 4.00
C PHE A 23 18.46 3.10 2.51
N LEU A 24 18.93 4.30 2.16
CA LEU A 24 19.23 4.66 0.78
C LEU A 24 20.33 3.77 0.19
N SER A 25 21.39 3.48 0.95
CA SER A 25 22.47 2.59 0.51
C SER A 25 21.95 1.18 0.20
N GLN A 26 21.04 0.65 1.02
CA GLN A 26 20.41 -0.65 0.77
C GLN A 26 19.48 -0.60 -0.44
N LEU A 27 18.68 0.47 -0.56
CA LEU A 27 17.79 0.68 -1.69
C LEU A 27 18.53 0.71 -3.04
N LEU A 28 19.73 1.30 -3.07
CA LEU A 28 20.57 1.34 -4.27
C LEU A 28 21.07 -0.04 -4.72
N LEU A 29 21.12 -1.02 -3.82
CA LEU A 29 21.51 -2.40 -4.11
C LEU A 29 20.33 -3.30 -4.50
N CYS A 30 19.11 -2.75 -4.53
CA CYS A 30 17.89 -3.50 -4.81
C CYS A 30 17.21 -3.05 -6.11
N ASP A 31 16.34 -3.94 -6.62
CA ASP A 31 15.59 -3.78 -7.88
C ASP A 31 14.10 -4.12 -7.70
N TYR A 32 13.51 -3.72 -6.58
CA TYR A 32 12.08 -3.92 -6.31
C TYR A 32 11.22 -3.05 -7.24
N ASP A 33 10.14 -3.63 -7.79
CA ASP A 33 9.14 -2.90 -8.58
C ASP A 33 8.35 -1.92 -7.69
N PHE A 34 8.10 -2.29 -6.43
CA PHE A 34 7.51 -1.38 -5.44
C PHE A 34 7.89 -1.75 -4.01
N ILE A 35 7.89 -0.74 -3.14
CA ILE A 35 8.32 -0.81 -1.75
C ILE A 35 7.26 -0.15 -0.87
N CYS A 36 6.81 -0.86 0.17
CA CYS A 36 5.83 -0.37 1.14
C CYS A 36 6.47 -0.25 2.52
N LEU A 37 6.41 0.94 3.11
CA LEU A 37 6.98 1.21 4.43
C LEU A 37 5.91 1.71 5.39
N THR A 38 5.92 1.20 6.61
CA THR A 38 5.09 1.68 7.74
C THR A 38 5.96 2.26 8.83
N GLU A 39 5.39 3.19 9.62
CA GLU A 39 6.12 3.94 10.64
C GLU A 39 7.34 4.69 10.08
N THR A 40 7.14 5.44 9.00
CA THR A 40 8.22 6.24 8.39
C THR A 40 8.70 7.37 9.31
N TRP A 41 7.77 7.91 10.12
CA TRP A 41 7.94 9.06 11.00
C TRP A 41 8.38 10.32 10.25
N LEU A 42 8.21 10.37 8.94
CA LEU A 42 8.53 11.54 8.15
C LEU A 42 7.41 12.58 8.26
N THR A 43 7.73 13.83 7.92
CA THR A 43 6.80 14.95 7.81
C THR A 43 7.00 15.63 6.46
N ALA A 44 6.11 16.57 6.12
CA ALA A 44 6.22 17.36 4.90
C ALA A 44 7.54 18.15 4.78
N ASP A 45 8.25 18.35 5.90
CA ASP A 45 9.56 19.01 5.93
C ASP A 45 10.70 18.16 5.36
N TYR A 46 10.49 16.85 5.19
CA TYR A 46 11.48 15.92 4.66
C TYR A 46 11.20 15.60 3.20
N PHE A 47 12.19 15.85 2.34
CA PHE A 47 12.10 15.55 0.92
C PHE A 47 12.23 14.05 0.67
N ASP A 48 11.43 13.53 -0.24
CA ASP A 48 11.49 12.10 -0.61
C ASP A 48 12.89 11.69 -1.10
N ARG A 49 13.59 12.60 -1.78
CA ARG A 49 14.94 12.36 -2.31
C ARG A 49 16.02 12.21 -1.25
N GLU A 50 15.75 12.51 0.01
CA GLU A 50 16.66 12.22 1.13
C GLU A 50 16.67 10.72 1.49
N TYR A 51 15.60 10.00 1.14
CA TYR A 51 15.39 8.61 1.54
C TYR A 51 15.28 7.67 0.35
N PHE A 52 14.76 8.15 -0.78
CA PHE A 52 14.48 7.33 -1.96
C PHE A 52 15.29 7.81 -3.16
N ASP A 53 15.84 6.84 -3.88
CA ASP A 53 16.53 7.08 -5.14
C ASP A 53 15.57 7.61 -6.23
N LYS A 54 16.13 8.29 -7.23
CA LYS A 54 15.35 8.88 -8.33
C LYS A 54 14.59 7.88 -9.19
N ARG A 55 14.96 6.59 -9.13
CA ARG A 55 14.27 5.48 -9.79
C ARG A 55 12.85 5.25 -9.28
N TYR A 56 12.47 5.85 -8.14
CA TYR A 56 11.16 5.65 -7.55
C TYR A 56 10.30 6.92 -7.55
N ASP A 57 9.03 6.74 -7.88
CA ASP A 57 7.93 7.65 -7.61
C ASP A 57 7.39 7.35 -6.21
N VAL A 58 7.42 8.33 -5.33
CA VAL A 58 7.14 8.16 -3.90
C VAL A 58 5.78 8.77 -3.55
N TYR A 59 4.95 7.98 -2.88
CA TYR A 59 3.64 8.38 -2.36
C TYR A 59 3.64 8.22 -0.85
N ARG A 60 3.29 9.28 -0.13
CA ARG A 60 3.28 9.30 1.34
C ARG A 60 1.93 9.69 1.92
N SER A 61 1.71 9.19 3.12
CA SER A 61 0.69 9.64 4.06
C SER A 61 1.40 9.83 5.39
N ASP A 62 1.84 11.07 5.63
CA ASP A 62 2.56 11.43 6.85
C ASP A 62 1.57 11.65 7.99
N ARG A 63 1.87 11.15 9.19
CA ARG A 63 1.02 11.39 10.35
C ARG A 63 1.16 12.83 10.83
N TYR A 64 0.05 13.55 10.91
CA TYR A 64 0.01 14.88 11.51
C TYR A 64 -0.13 14.80 13.03
N ALA A 65 0.99 14.95 13.74
CA ALA A 65 1.07 14.78 15.20
C ALA A 65 0.15 15.71 16.01
N LEU A 66 -0.21 16.89 15.48
CA LEU A 66 -1.08 17.85 16.16
C LEU A 66 -2.57 17.49 16.07
N ALA A 67 -3.00 16.79 15.01
CA ALA A 67 -4.40 16.46 14.79
C ALA A 67 -4.81 15.15 15.48
N SER A 68 -3.86 14.23 15.71
CA SER A 68 -4.15 12.90 16.23
C SER A 68 -4.15 12.80 17.75
N GLY A 69 -3.63 13.80 18.48
CA GLY A 69 -3.38 13.72 19.93
C GLY A 69 -2.47 12.55 20.35
N ALA A 70 -1.96 11.78 19.38
CA ALA A 70 -1.15 10.61 19.55
C ALA A 70 0.32 11.02 19.59
N GLY A 71 1.12 10.32 20.40
CA GLY A 71 2.55 10.57 20.52
C GLY A 71 3.32 10.44 19.19
N ARG A 72 4.62 10.73 19.23
CA ARG A 72 5.55 10.59 18.10
C ARG A 72 5.37 9.23 17.40
N GLY A 73 5.28 9.22 16.08
CA GLY A 73 5.34 8.00 15.26
C GLY A 73 4.26 7.92 14.19
N GLY A 74 4.23 6.82 13.43
CA GLY A 74 3.29 6.58 12.33
C GLY A 74 3.79 7.04 10.95
N GLY A 75 2.84 7.20 10.03
CA GLY A 75 3.06 7.51 8.63
C GLY A 75 3.39 6.27 7.79
N VAL A 76 3.00 6.32 6.52
CA VAL A 76 3.25 5.25 5.53
C VAL A 76 3.79 5.83 4.22
N ALA A 77 4.55 5.01 3.50
CA ALA A 77 5.05 5.33 2.17
C ALA A 77 4.94 4.14 1.22
N ILE A 78 4.60 4.42 -0.04
CA ILE A 78 4.73 3.48 -1.15
C ILE A 78 5.64 4.13 -2.18
N ALA A 79 6.76 3.48 -2.49
CA ALA A 79 7.67 3.87 -3.56
C ALA A 79 7.52 2.88 -4.72
N VAL A 80 7.24 3.35 -5.92
CA VAL A 80 7.04 2.53 -7.13
C VAL A 80 8.11 2.87 -8.14
N ASP A 81 8.74 1.86 -8.75
CA ASP A 81 9.72 2.09 -9.80
C ASP A 81 9.11 2.96 -10.91
N SER A 82 9.73 4.09 -11.25
CA SER A 82 9.16 5.10 -12.15
C SER A 82 8.98 4.58 -13.59
N SER A 83 9.55 3.42 -13.96
CA SER A 83 9.22 2.73 -15.21
C SER A 83 7.82 2.11 -15.21
N LEU A 84 7.25 1.88 -14.02
CA LEU A 84 5.87 1.49 -13.80
C LEU A 84 5.04 2.74 -13.60
N GLN A 85 4.34 3.16 -14.67
CA GLN A 85 3.37 4.25 -14.56
C GLN A 85 2.48 4.00 -13.33
N SER A 86 2.45 4.95 -12.40
CA SER A 86 1.74 4.80 -11.15
C SER A 86 0.94 6.05 -10.84
N ARG A 87 -0.10 5.92 -10.01
CA ARG A 87 -0.85 7.06 -9.50
C ARG A 87 -1.39 6.79 -8.11
N LYS A 88 -1.45 7.82 -7.26
CA LYS A 88 -2.18 7.75 -6.00
C LYS A 88 -3.65 7.48 -6.30
N ARG A 89 -4.22 6.50 -5.60
CA ARG A 89 -5.64 6.19 -5.69
C ARG A 89 -6.37 6.88 -4.53
N PRO A 90 -7.38 7.72 -4.82
CA PRO A 90 -8.22 8.30 -3.78
C PRO A 90 -9.08 7.21 -3.14
N TRP A 91 -9.46 7.42 -1.89
CA TRP A 91 -10.44 6.58 -1.23
C TRP A 91 -11.84 6.81 -1.83
N PRO A 92 -12.71 5.79 -1.81
CA PRO A 92 -14.09 5.92 -2.30
C PRO A 92 -14.84 7.07 -1.61
N ASP A 93 -14.57 7.28 -0.32
CA ASP A 93 -15.17 8.33 0.49
C ASP A 93 -14.05 9.33 0.87
N ALA A 94 -13.90 10.38 0.08
CA ALA A 94 -12.82 11.36 0.19
C ALA A 94 -12.88 12.22 1.47
N ASP A 95 -14.01 12.18 2.19
CA ASP A 95 -14.32 13.08 3.31
C ASP A 95 -14.14 12.42 4.70
N GLU A 96 -13.81 11.13 4.76
CA GLU A 96 -13.60 10.42 6.03
C GLU A 96 -12.09 10.34 6.35
N PRO A 97 -11.60 11.00 7.42
CA PRO A 97 -10.21 10.94 7.87
C PRO A 97 -9.86 9.55 8.43
N HIS A 98 -9.77 8.57 7.54
CA HIS A 98 -9.35 7.16 7.64
C HIS A 98 -9.43 6.53 9.03
N ALA A 99 -10.48 6.84 9.79
CA ALA A 99 -10.69 6.48 11.19
C ALA A 99 -9.42 6.48 12.09
N GLY A 100 -8.37 7.27 11.80
CA GLY A 100 -7.10 7.26 12.54
C GLY A 100 -6.04 6.23 12.09
N ALA A 101 -6.21 5.55 10.96
CA ALA A 101 -5.19 4.73 10.30
C ALA A 101 -4.30 5.60 9.40
N ASP A 102 -2.99 5.33 9.39
CA ASP A 102 -2.11 5.89 8.37
C ASP A 102 -2.15 4.95 7.18
N ALA A 103 -2.81 5.33 6.10
CA ALA A 103 -3.00 4.47 4.94
C ALA A 103 -2.93 5.23 3.62
N LEU A 104 -2.50 4.53 2.57
CA LEU A 104 -2.61 5.02 1.19
C LEU A 104 -2.69 3.87 0.19
N TRP A 105 -3.28 4.17 -0.98
CA TRP A 105 -3.34 3.28 -2.13
C TRP A 105 -2.63 3.88 -3.35
N VAL A 106 -1.94 3.04 -4.10
CA VAL A 106 -1.31 3.38 -5.39
C VAL A 106 -1.73 2.37 -6.45
N SER A 107 -2.04 2.85 -7.65
CA SER A 107 -2.45 2.02 -8.78
C SER A 107 -1.42 2.01 -9.89
N ILE A 108 -1.10 0.82 -10.38
CA ILE A 108 -0.25 0.59 -11.55
C ILE A 108 -1.14 0.01 -12.68
N PRO A 109 -1.26 0.66 -13.85
CA PRO A 109 -1.94 0.08 -15.00
C PRO A 109 -1.23 -1.19 -15.47
N LEU A 110 -2.00 -2.25 -15.66
CA LEU A 110 -1.48 -3.49 -16.25
C LEU A 110 -1.61 -3.38 -17.78
N SER A 111 -0.50 -3.07 -18.45
CA SER A 111 -0.47 -2.94 -19.91
C SER A 111 -0.86 -4.25 -20.61
N ARG A 112 -1.87 -4.18 -21.48
CA ARG A 112 -2.40 -5.29 -22.26
C ARG A 112 -1.55 -5.54 -23.50
N SER A 113 -0.35 -6.07 -23.35
CA SER A 113 0.37 -6.63 -24.48
C SER A 113 -0.18 -8.03 -24.79
N HIS A 114 -1.13 -8.11 -25.73
CA HIS A 114 -1.57 -9.33 -26.45
C HIS A 114 -2.12 -10.52 -25.63
N VAL A 115 -2.53 -10.30 -24.38
CA VAL A 115 -3.29 -11.30 -23.60
C VAL A 115 -4.56 -10.63 -23.07
N PRO A 116 -5.75 -11.23 -23.25
CA PRO A 116 -6.95 -10.78 -22.58
C PRO A 116 -6.83 -11.12 -21.09
N THR A 117 -6.17 -10.25 -20.31
CA THR A 117 -6.39 -10.20 -18.87
C THR A 117 -7.57 -9.28 -18.66
N ASP A 118 -8.62 -9.76 -17.99
CA ASP A 118 -9.73 -8.88 -17.57
C ASP A 118 -9.25 -7.81 -16.58
N CYS A 119 -8.08 -7.98 -15.96
CA CYS A 119 -7.50 -7.03 -15.03
C CYS A 119 -7.02 -5.74 -15.68
N THR A 120 -7.31 -4.61 -15.01
CA THR A 120 -7.02 -3.26 -15.51
C THR A 120 -5.89 -2.61 -14.72
N TYR A 121 -5.94 -2.71 -13.38
CA TYR A 121 -4.93 -2.16 -12.50
C TYR A 121 -4.45 -3.20 -11.47
N LEU A 122 -3.20 -3.01 -11.03
CA LEU A 122 -2.70 -3.51 -9.76
C LEU A 122 -2.79 -2.38 -8.73
N ASN A 123 -3.60 -2.58 -7.70
CA ASN A 123 -3.80 -1.65 -6.59
C ASN A 123 -2.98 -2.13 -5.39
N ILE A 124 -2.09 -1.29 -4.90
CA ILE A 124 -1.18 -1.57 -3.78
C ILE A 124 -1.61 -0.69 -2.61
N GLY A 125 -2.05 -1.32 -1.53
CA GLY A 125 -2.43 -0.67 -0.28
C GLY A 125 -1.32 -0.85 0.76
N CYS A 126 -0.96 0.25 1.42
CA CYS A 126 -0.07 0.24 2.56
C CYS A 126 -0.78 0.88 3.77
N VAL A 127 -0.79 0.18 4.90
CA VAL A 127 -1.48 0.65 6.11
C VAL A 127 -0.66 0.42 7.38
N TYR A 128 -0.73 1.40 8.28
CA TYR A 128 -0.32 1.29 9.67
C TYR A 128 -1.52 1.64 10.55
N ILE A 129 -1.96 0.67 11.37
CA ILE A 129 -3.05 0.88 12.33
C ILE A 129 -2.43 1.01 13.72
N PRO A 130 -2.45 2.19 14.36
CA PRO A 130 -1.89 2.35 15.69
C PRO A 130 -2.69 1.55 16.73
N GLN A 131 -1.98 0.93 17.69
CA GLN A 131 -2.62 0.37 18.88
C GLN A 131 -3.08 1.50 19.80
N GLY A 132 -4.13 1.23 20.60
CA GLY A 132 -4.62 2.16 21.61
C GLY A 132 -6.15 2.28 21.63
N THR A 133 -6.63 3.34 22.27
CA THR A 133 -8.05 3.67 22.32
C THR A 133 -8.61 3.86 20.92
N GLY A 134 -9.69 3.16 20.58
CA GLY A 134 -10.34 3.25 19.27
C GLY A 134 -9.77 2.30 18.20
N TYR A 135 -8.73 1.51 18.50
CA TYR A 135 -8.11 0.54 17.56
C TYR A 135 -9.14 -0.27 16.76
N ARG A 136 -10.15 -0.82 17.43
CA ARG A 136 -11.19 -1.64 16.80
C ARG A 136 -11.99 -0.84 15.78
N THR A 137 -12.40 0.38 16.12
CA THR A 137 -13.13 1.28 15.22
C THR A 137 -12.28 1.67 14.01
N VAL A 138 -10.99 1.95 14.24
CA VAL A 138 -10.03 2.24 13.16
C VAL A 138 -9.93 1.07 12.18
N LEU A 139 -9.73 -0.14 12.72
CA LEU A 139 -9.61 -1.36 11.94
C LEU A 139 -10.88 -1.67 11.16
N GLU A 140 -12.05 -1.62 11.80
CA GLU A 140 -13.34 -1.89 11.17
C GLU A 140 -13.62 -0.88 10.03
N GLY A 141 -13.36 0.42 10.26
CA GLY A 141 -13.50 1.44 9.23
C GLY A 141 -12.56 1.23 8.04
N TYR A 142 -11.29 0.92 8.30
CA TYR A 142 -10.32 0.61 7.26
C TYR A 142 -10.73 -0.61 6.40
N LEU A 143 -11.18 -1.68 7.05
CA LEU A 143 -11.62 -2.90 6.37
C LEU A 143 -12.87 -2.66 5.52
N TYR A 144 -13.84 -1.90 6.05
CA TYR A 144 -15.05 -1.52 5.31
C TYR A 144 -14.72 -0.74 4.02
N LEU A 145 -13.87 0.28 4.12
CA LEU A 145 -13.45 1.07 2.95
C LEU A 145 -12.65 0.25 1.94
N THR A 146 -11.82 -0.68 2.44
CA THR A 146 -11.04 -1.60 1.58
C THR A 146 -11.97 -2.57 0.84
N GLU A 147 -12.96 -3.14 1.52
CA GLU A 147 -13.96 -4.01 0.91
C GLU A 147 -14.77 -3.27 -0.16
N LYS A 148 -15.25 -2.05 0.15
CA LYS A 148 -15.94 -1.19 -0.82
C LYS A 148 -15.08 -0.94 -2.06
N LEU A 149 -13.81 -0.57 -1.87
CA LEU A 149 -12.88 -0.34 -2.97
C LEU A 149 -12.66 -1.59 -3.85
N ILE A 150 -12.56 -2.77 -3.24
CA ILE A 150 -12.40 -4.03 -3.97
C ILE A 150 -13.67 -4.35 -4.77
N ASN A 151 -14.84 -4.18 -4.16
CA ASN A 151 -16.14 -4.45 -4.78
C ASN A 151 -16.46 -3.49 -5.94
N ASP A 152 -16.04 -2.23 -5.85
CA ASP A 152 -16.20 -1.22 -6.91
C ASP A 152 -15.29 -1.49 -8.12
N HIS A 153 -14.24 -2.30 -7.95
CA HIS A 153 -13.27 -2.62 -9.00
C HIS A 153 -12.99 -4.13 -9.11
N PRO A 154 -14.01 -4.95 -9.43
CA PRO A 154 -13.93 -6.41 -9.35
C PRO A 154 -12.96 -7.05 -10.36
N LYS A 155 -12.48 -6.26 -11.33
CA LYS A 155 -11.50 -6.70 -12.32
C LYS A 155 -10.06 -6.42 -11.88
N ASP A 156 -9.85 -5.48 -10.97
CA ASP A 156 -8.50 -5.10 -10.57
C ASP A 156 -7.86 -6.15 -9.64
N LEU A 157 -6.54 -6.15 -9.60
CA LEU A 157 -5.77 -6.90 -8.60
C LEU A 157 -5.50 -6.01 -7.40
N PHE A 158 -5.56 -6.59 -6.20
CA PHE A 158 -5.33 -5.88 -4.96
C PHE A 158 -4.24 -6.57 -4.15
N ILE A 159 -3.25 -5.80 -3.70
CA ILE A 159 -2.26 -6.21 -2.73
C ILE A 159 -2.44 -5.31 -1.52
N LEU A 160 -2.75 -5.93 -0.38
CA LEU A 160 -2.86 -5.25 0.89
C LEU A 160 -1.66 -5.63 1.76
N MET A 161 -0.86 -4.65 2.16
CA MET A 161 0.31 -4.83 3.00
C MET A 161 0.31 -3.79 4.12
N GLY A 162 0.93 -4.12 5.25
CA GLY A 162 0.97 -3.19 6.35
C GLY A 162 1.19 -3.83 7.70
N ASP A 163 1.18 -2.97 8.71
CA ASP A 163 1.18 -3.37 10.10
C ASP A 163 -0.19 -3.03 10.69
N PHE A 164 -1.00 -4.06 10.80
CA PHE A 164 -2.36 -3.97 11.33
C PHE A 164 -2.38 -3.99 12.85
N ASN A 165 -1.25 -4.30 13.52
CA ASN A 165 -1.20 -4.47 14.96
C ASN A 165 -2.23 -5.45 15.55
N ILE A 166 -2.66 -6.45 14.78
CA ILE A 166 -3.59 -7.49 15.24
C ILE A 166 -2.82 -8.45 16.15
N SER A 167 -3.16 -8.45 17.45
CA SER A 167 -2.63 -9.41 18.40
C SER A 167 -3.17 -10.81 18.11
N HIS A 168 -2.32 -11.84 18.23
CA HIS A 168 -2.71 -13.26 18.16
C HIS A 168 -3.30 -13.73 16.81
N SER A 169 -3.15 -12.97 15.73
CA SER A 169 -3.49 -13.45 14.39
C SER A 169 -2.54 -14.53 13.92
N VAL A 170 -3.09 -15.67 13.51
CA VAL A 170 -2.33 -16.70 12.78
C VAL A 170 -2.34 -16.31 11.31
N TRP A 171 -1.21 -15.84 10.81
CA TRP A 171 -1.01 -15.66 9.38
C TRP A 171 -0.81 -17.04 8.76
N THR A 172 -1.85 -17.55 8.11
CA THR A 172 -1.75 -18.77 7.30
C THR A 172 -1.34 -18.39 5.89
N ASP A 173 -0.46 -19.19 5.29
CA ASP A 173 -0.14 -19.09 3.86
C ASP A 173 -1.38 -19.45 3.02
N CYS A 174 -2.30 -18.50 2.89
CA CYS A 174 -3.44 -18.61 2.01
C CYS A 174 -3.02 -18.15 0.62
N PHE A 175 -2.51 -19.07 -0.21
CA PHE A 175 -2.36 -18.84 -1.64
C PHE A 175 -3.74 -18.75 -2.30
N CYS A 176 -4.42 -17.61 -2.16
CA CYS A 176 -5.52 -17.26 -3.05
C CYS A 176 -4.94 -16.94 -4.43
N ARG A 177 -4.77 -17.97 -5.26
CA ARG A 177 -4.73 -17.76 -6.72
C ARG A 177 -6.11 -17.22 -7.09
N ALA A 178 -6.26 -15.90 -7.18
CA ALA A 178 -7.38 -15.28 -7.86
C ALA A 178 -7.32 -15.73 -9.33
N ARG A 179 -7.86 -16.92 -9.61
CA ARG A 179 -8.33 -17.25 -10.95
C ARG A 179 -9.54 -16.37 -11.15
N CYS A 180 -9.44 -15.36 -12.03
CA CYS A 180 -10.63 -14.83 -12.69
C CYS A 180 -11.39 -16.05 -13.24
N ARG A 181 -12.43 -16.50 -12.54
CA ARG A 181 -13.27 -17.58 -12.99
C ARG A 181 -14.16 -16.98 -14.09
N ASN A 182 -14.09 -17.58 -15.27
CA ASN A 182 -15.04 -17.39 -16.36
C ASN A 182 -16.47 -17.30 -15.80
N ILE A 183 -17.12 -16.15 -15.96
CA ILE A 183 -18.58 -16.09 -15.91
C ILE A 183 -19.06 -16.56 -17.28
N SER A 184 -19.04 -17.88 -17.49
CA SER A 184 -19.91 -18.52 -18.47
C SER A 184 -21.23 -18.83 -17.78
N ARG A 185 -22.26 -18.06 -18.07
CA ARG A 185 -23.64 -18.54 -17.97
C ARG A 185 -24.32 -18.31 -19.32
N HIS A 186 -24.17 -19.31 -20.19
CA HIS A 186 -25.19 -19.62 -21.19
C HIS A 186 -26.18 -20.60 -20.57
N SER A 187 -27.45 -20.23 -20.61
CA SER A 187 -28.59 -21.07 -21.01
C SER A 187 -29.82 -20.14 -20.90
N SER A 188 -30.34 -19.69 -22.05
CA SER A 188 -31.51 -20.27 -22.74
C SER A 188 -32.81 -19.78 -22.12
#